data_AF-A0AAD3CJA9-F1
#
_entry.id   AF-A0AAD3CJA9-F1
#
_cell.length_a   1.000
_cell.length_b   1.000
_cell.length_c   1.000
_cell.angle_alpha   90.00
_cell.angle_beta   90.00
_cell.angle_gamma   90.00
#
_symmetry.space_group_name_H-M   'P 1'
#
loop_
_entity.id
_entity.type
_entity.pdbx_description
1 polymer ?
#
loop_
_entity_poly.entity_id
_entity_poly.type
_entity_poly.pdbx_seq_one_letter_code
_entity_poly.pdbx_strand_id
1 'polypeptide(L)'
;MNSFGNKKKLFDGKYSNSIHDKSPTAEPFPFPCHFSIPARYHNPEQQFKVGDSVWYEVRGNFGITDKGIQWGEAVIKRVFEDETFQLAGKCWKYDFFHPLVGLDGGPAYFSSISDVHTARSIYKQWTVSSHPNFHVRRMAMSNVDEVEHSFLARVPREAMFKVWDRESEPPCPIASVDLNKSLQDEKTLESMRKDLGFQGMKQANYGPEMWGISLEQLEAIKELDGYNTDMKMYDVVEKLIKPITNGCGMGYSLYLNQDEPLCAKQMVSHAWGENYDHFVQALKDSRAEGPFWVCAMAIYQEDNETIAKQLGPDVMHGPFATVLRQATDMIAIFTPAADIYLRMWCVFEIFVAVQLGVPIKFAALNKQVRSGIENIYDSIYEHGRCRCDSAKAECGQKSDENEIRSIINSTPGKFALLDSTVEWCKAKYYIEEVRSPGPAFSSPVAHLLLMGGSGKLDYAAKTLSSIALAIDRIKVEPQMKEEQPMESIENIEPEMDQERTKSSGTDTRLGSNIPMNPIQGGNCCNCSIQ
;
A
#
# COMPACT_ATOMS: atom_id res chain seq x y z
N MET A 1 -36.00 3.56 -23.02
CA MET A 1 -35.49 2.30 -22.47
C MET A 1 -35.66 2.37 -20.96
N ASN A 2 -36.82 1.93 -20.45
CA ASN A 2 -37.15 1.99 -19.02
C ASN A 2 -37.44 0.58 -18.52
N SER A 3 -36.47 -0.08 -17.88
CA SER A 3 -36.72 -1.14 -16.88
C SER A 3 -35.42 -1.59 -16.20
N PHE A 4 -35.08 -1.00 -15.07
CA PHE A 4 -34.36 -1.72 -14.03
C PHE A 4 -35.10 -1.54 -12.72
N GLY A 5 -35.93 -2.54 -12.43
CA GLY A 5 -36.80 -2.61 -11.26
C GLY A 5 -36.06 -3.13 -10.04
N ASN A 6 -36.20 -2.37 -8.96
CA ASN A 6 -35.84 -2.68 -7.58
C ASN A 6 -36.19 -4.12 -7.15
N LYS A 7 -35.21 -4.86 -6.64
CA LYS A 7 -35.41 -5.98 -5.72
C LYS A 7 -34.49 -5.84 -4.53
N LYS A 8 -35.04 -5.35 -3.40
CA LYS A 8 -34.40 -5.34 -2.09
C LYS A 8 -35.37 -5.97 -1.10
N LYS A 9 -35.09 -7.19 -0.63
CA LYS A 9 -35.42 -7.71 0.71
C LYS A 9 -35.09 -9.20 0.84
N LEU A 10 -34.45 -9.50 1.98
CA LEU A 10 -34.49 -10.72 2.82
C LEU A 10 -33.09 -11.29 3.05
N PHE A 11 -32.55 -11.07 4.26
CA PHE A 11 -31.94 -12.10 5.12
C PHE A 11 -31.62 -11.49 6.48
N ASP A 12 -32.50 -11.68 7.46
CA ASP A 12 -32.21 -11.51 8.88
C ASP A 12 -32.03 -12.92 9.47
N GLY A 13 -30.78 -13.31 9.70
CA GLY A 13 -30.42 -14.60 10.28
C GLY A 13 -29.28 -14.42 11.27
N LYS A 14 -29.61 -14.18 12.54
CA LYS A 14 -28.64 -14.14 13.64
C LYS A 14 -28.15 -15.56 13.96
N TYR A 15 -26.88 -15.84 13.69
CA TYR A 15 -26.14 -16.97 14.27
C TYR A 15 -25.12 -16.43 15.28
N SER A 16 -25.28 -16.78 16.55
CA SER A 16 -24.30 -16.51 17.61
C SER A 16 -23.42 -17.74 17.80
N ASN A 17 -22.17 -17.68 17.34
CA ASN A 17 -21.12 -18.65 17.71
C ASN A 17 -20.26 -18.05 18.83
N SER A 18 -20.40 -18.57 20.05
CA SER A 18 -19.46 -18.30 21.14
C SER A 18 -18.24 -19.21 20.99
N ILE A 19 -17.13 -18.66 20.51
CA ILE A 19 -15.82 -19.31 20.52
C ILE A 19 -15.19 -19.04 21.88
N HIS A 20 -14.89 -20.10 22.64
CA HIS A 20 -14.06 -20.00 23.84
C HIS A 20 -12.60 -19.81 23.43
N ASP A 21 -12.12 -18.59 23.56
CA ASP A 21 -10.72 -18.23 23.42
C ASP A 21 -9.94 -18.77 24.64
N LYS A 22 -9.04 -19.72 24.42
CA LYS A 22 -8.06 -20.16 25.43
C LYS A 22 -6.69 -19.66 24.99
N SER A 23 -6.26 -18.59 25.62
CA SER A 23 -4.89 -18.08 25.50
C SER A 23 -3.87 -19.13 25.94
N PRO A 24 -2.70 -19.23 25.27
CA PRO A 24 -1.64 -20.13 25.68
C PRO A 24 -1.09 -19.72 27.07
N THR A 25 -1.02 -20.68 27.99
CA THR A 25 -0.45 -20.47 29.33
C THR A 25 1.08 -20.53 29.25
N ALA A 26 1.74 -19.42 29.55
CA ALA A 26 3.19 -19.38 29.68
C ALA A 26 3.62 -20.01 31.01
N GLU A 27 4.51 -21.01 30.96
CA GLU A 27 5.09 -21.61 32.17
C GLU A 27 6.49 -21.03 32.44
N PRO A 28 6.82 -20.70 33.71
CA PRO A 28 8.17 -20.35 34.08
C PRO A 28 9.10 -21.56 33.91
N PHE A 29 10.37 -21.31 33.62
CA PHE A 29 11.36 -22.38 33.56
C PHE A 29 11.40 -23.18 34.87
N PRO A 30 11.42 -24.51 34.81
CA PRO A 30 11.49 -25.31 36.02
C PRO A 30 12.85 -25.20 36.73
N PHE A 31 13.91 -24.72 36.07
CA PHE A 31 15.27 -24.59 36.63
C PHE A 31 16.07 -23.45 35.94
N PRO A 32 17.14 -22.91 36.55
CA PRO A 32 18.08 -22.03 35.85
C PRO A 32 18.79 -22.77 34.72
N CYS A 33 18.50 -22.41 33.47
CA CYS A 33 19.13 -22.96 32.28
C CYS A 33 20.38 -22.15 31.91
N HIS A 34 21.47 -22.84 31.57
CA HIS A 34 22.69 -22.25 31.04
C HIS A 34 22.65 -22.40 29.52
N PHE A 35 22.70 -21.29 28.80
CA PHE A 35 22.68 -21.28 27.35
C PHE A 35 24.04 -20.83 26.82
N SER A 36 24.55 -21.53 25.82
CA SER A 36 25.85 -21.23 25.25
C SER A 36 25.85 -19.94 24.44
N ILE A 37 24.75 -19.59 23.74
CA ILE A 37 24.63 -18.35 22.96
C ILE A 37 23.13 -18.01 22.78
N PRO A 38 22.64 -16.78 23.10
CA PRO A 38 21.33 -16.30 22.66
C PRO A 38 21.32 -16.25 21.13
N ALA A 39 20.15 -16.31 20.47
CA ALA A 39 20.14 -16.30 19.01
C ALA A 39 20.81 -15.00 18.50
N ARG A 40 21.92 -15.14 17.75
CA ARG A 40 22.74 -14.02 17.22
C ARG A 40 22.06 -13.30 16.05
N TYR A 41 20.82 -12.86 16.24
CA TYR A 41 20.17 -11.93 15.30
C TYR A 41 20.64 -10.48 15.52
N HIS A 42 21.24 -10.20 16.68
CA HIS A 42 21.86 -8.91 16.99
C HIS A 42 23.36 -8.95 16.71
N ASN A 43 23.85 -7.83 16.16
CA ASN A 43 25.22 -7.53 15.76
C ASN A 43 26.29 -8.41 16.45
N PRO A 44 27.16 -9.14 15.71
CA PRO A 44 28.18 -10.02 16.30
C PRO A 44 29.19 -9.30 17.19
N GLU A 45 29.26 -7.97 17.13
CA GLU A 45 30.11 -7.12 17.99
C GLU A 45 29.39 -6.63 19.26
N GLN A 46 28.08 -6.88 19.38
CA GLN A 46 27.28 -6.40 20.51
C GLN A 46 27.57 -7.21 21.78
N GLN A 47 28.18 -6.56 22.76
CA GLN A 47 28.35 -7.12 24.10
C GLN A 47 27.06 -7.02 24.90
N PHE A 48 26.48 -8.17 25.23
CA PHE A 48 25.30 -8.25 26.09
C PHE A 48 25.65 -8.01 27.56
N LYS A 49 24.77 -7.30 28.28
CA LYS A 49 24.92 -6.95 29.70
C LYS A 49 23.77 -7.51 30.52
N VAL A 50 23.99 -7.60 31.84
CA VAL A 50 22.93 -7.93 32.79
C VAL A 50 21.82 -6.88 32.69
N GLY A 51 20.59 -7.34 32.48
CA GLY A 51 19.41 -6.49 32.28
C GLY A 51 18.91 -6.45 30.84
N ASP A 52 19.73 -6.85 29.85
CA ASP A 52 19.31 -6.85 28.45
C ASP A 52 18.24 -7.93 28.19
N SER A 53 17.22 -7.56 27.41
CA SER A 53 16.22 -8.50 26.89
C SER A 53 16.76 -9.21 25.64
N VAL A 54 16.63 -10.53 25.60
CA VAL A 54 17.11 -11.38 24.51
C VAL A 54 16.05 -12.40 24.11
N TRP A 55 16.08 -12.77 22.83
CA TRP A 55 15.35 -13.92 22.29
C TRP A 55 16.29 -15.12 22.20
N TYR A 56 15.80 -16.30 22.56
CA TYR A 56 16.58 -17.53 22.50
C TYR A 56 15.78 -18.66 21.88
N GLU A 57 16.50 -19.55 21.20
CA GLU A 57 15.99 -20.80 20.63
C GLU A 57 16.33 -21.96 21.58
N VAL A 58 15.33 -22.75 21.98
CA VAL A 58 15.53 -24.00 22.71
C VAL A 58 15.35 -25.16 21.74
N ARG A 59 16.44 -25.88 21.46
CA ARG A 59 16.38 -27.17 20.80
C ARG A 59 16.27 -28.25 21.87
N GLY A 60 15.07 -28.82 22.00
CA GLY A 60 14.85 -29.95 22.88
C GLY A 60 15.59 -31.18 22.36
N ASN A 61 16.60 -31.66 23.11
CA ASN A 61 17.28 -32.91 22.79
C ASN A 61 16.48 -34.10 23.37
N PHE A 62 15.22 -34.22 22.97
CA PHE A 62 14.35 -35.32 23.39
C PHE A 62 14.43 -36.39 22.32
N GLY A 63 15.24 -37.42 22.59
CA GLY A 63 15.48 -38.52 21.67
C GLY A 63 14.18 -39.05 21.06
N ILE A 64 14.19 -39.16 19.73
CA ILE A 64 13.20 -39.85 18.91
C ILE A 64 11.86 -39.11 18.82
N THR A 65 11.88 -37.91 18.23
CA THR A 65 11.04 -37.46 17.09
C THR A 65 11.19 -35.94 16.96
N ASP A 66 11.44 -35.44 15.74
CA ASP A 66 11.59 -34.02 15.40
C ASP A 66 10.38 -33.18 15.80
N LYS A 67 10.30 -32.73 17.06
CA LYS A 67 9.16 -31.94 17.52
C LYS A 67 9.58 -30.70 18.30
N GLY A 68 9.67 -29.61 17.54
CA GLY A 68 9.44 -28.24 17.99
C GLY A 68 10.71 -27.47 18.32
N ILE A 69 11.06 -26.54 17.44
CA ILE A 69 11.88 -25.39 17.84
C ILE A 69 11.02 -24.53 18.76
N GLN A 70 11.48 -24.28 19.99
CA GLN A 70 10.81 -23.37 20.91
C GLN A 70 11.58 -22.06 20.98
N TRP A 71 10.84 -20.95 20.97
CA TRP A 71 11.41 -19.62 21.14
C TRP A 71 10.94 -19.04 22.47
N GLY A 72 11.76 -18.19 23.08
CA GLY A 72 11.39 -17.51 24.30
C GLY A 72 12.04 -16.14 24.41
N GLU A 73 11.43 -15.28 25.24
CA GLU A 73 11.99 -14.00 25.65
C GLU A 73 12.54 -14.14 27.06
N ALA A 74 13.76 -13.67 27.28
CA ALA A 74 14.40 -13.67 28.58
C ALA A 74 15.21 -12.40 28.83
N VAL A 75 15.43 -12.11 30.12
CA VAL A 75 16.35 -11.07 30.56
C VAL A 75 17.64 -11.75 31.04
N ILE A 76 18.78 -11.19 30.64
CA ILE A 76 20.09 -11.64 31.12
C ILE A 76 20.23 -11.27 32.59
N LYS A 77 20.35 -12.29 33.45
CA LYS A 77 20.58 -12.12 34.89
C LYS A 77 22.05 -12.15 35.26
N ARG A 78 22.85 -12.86 34.47
CA ARG A 78 24.30 -12.97 34.67
C ARG A 78 24.99 -13.24 33.35
N VAL A 79 26.14 -12.61 33.17
CA VAL A 79 27.11 -12.90 32.10
C VAL A 79 28.29 -13.61 32.76
N PHE A 80 28.71 -14.74 32.23
CA PHE A 80 29.87 -15.49 32.70
C PHE A 80 31.13 -15.13 31.89
N GLU A 81 32.31 -15.45 32.42
CA GLU A 81 33.61 -15.13 31.79
C GLU A 81 33.82 -15.87 30.45
N ASP A 82 33.10 -16.96 30.21
CA ASP A 82 33.15 -17.76 28.99
C ASP A 82 32.10 -17.34 27.94
N GLU A 83 31.54 -16.13 28.10
CA GLU A 83 30.47 -15.57 27.26
C GLU A 83 29.16 -16.37 27.27
N THR A 84 28.94 -17.21 28.29
CA THR A 84 27.64 -17.83 28.52
C THR A 84 26.74 -16.94 29.39
N PHE A 85 25.43 -17.19 29.35
CA PHE A 85 24.44 -16.35 30.02
C PHE A 85 23.51 -17.15 30.91
N GLN A 86 23.17 -16.56 32.07
CA GLN A 86 22.02 -16.97 32.86
C GLN A 86 20.82 -16.14 32.45
N LEU A 87 19.79 -16.82 31.93
CA LEU A 87 18.56 -16.19 31.45
C LEU A 87 17.42 -16.38 32.45
N ALA A 88 16.57 -15.36 32.60
CA ALA A 88 15.29 -15.48 33.29
C ALA A 88 14.17 -14.96 32.39
N GLY A 89 13.26 -15.84 32.00
CA GLY A 89 12.29 -15.53 30.96
C GLY A 89 11.12 -16.51 30.93
N LYS A 90 10.28 -16.35 29.91
CA LYS A 90 9.17 -17.25 29.62
C LYS A 90 9.52 -18.04 28.36
N CYS A 91 9.11 -19.30 28.33
CA CYS A 91 9.18 -20.13 27.14
C CYS A 91 7.75 -20.47 26.71
N TRP A 92 7.45 -20.34 25.42
CA TRP A 92 6.15 -20.71 24.89
C TRP A 92 6.24 -22.09 24.26
N LYS A 93 5.67 -23.08 24.93
CA LYS A 93 5.57 -24.44 24.39
C LYS A 93 4.36 -24.53 23.44
N TYR A 94 4.62 -24.89 22.20
CA TYR A 94 3.56 -25.29 21.26
C TYR A 94 3.48 -26.82 21.21
N ASP A 95 2.38 -27.37 21.73
CA ASP A 95 2.06 -28.77 21.53
C ASP A 95 1.50 -28.96 20.11
N PHE A 96 2.34 -29.42 19.18
CA PHE A 96 1.89 -29.86 17.86
C PHE A 96 1.11 -31.18 17.99
N PHE A 97 -0.21 -31.09 18.17
CA PHE A 97 -1.10 -32.21 17.88
C PHE A 97 -1.32 -32.30 16.36
N HIS A 98 -0.42 -33.01 15.68
CA HIS A 98 -0.75 -33.57 14.37
C HIS A 98 -1.63 -34.81 14.62
N PRO A 99 -2.89 -34.86 14.17
CA PRO A 99 -3.58 -36.13 14.09
C PRO A 99 -2.78 -37.00 13.11
N LEU A 100 -2.24 -38.11 13.60
CA LEU A 100 -1.68 -39.15 12.75
C LEU A 100 -2.82 -39.64 11.85
N VAL A 101 -2.83 -39.20 10.60
CA VAL A 101 -3.63 -39.82 9.55
C VAL A 101 -2.98 -41.18 9.32
N GLY A 102 -3.63 -42.23 9.84
CA GLY A 102 -3.24 -43.60 9.55
C GLY A 102 -3.23 -43.80 8.04
N LEU A 103 -2.11 -44.32 7.53
CA LEU A 103 -2.05 -44.96 6.23
C LEU A 103 -2.90 -46.24 6.33
N ASP A 104 -4.22 -46.10 6.19
CA ASP A 104 -5.14 -47.09 5.64
C ASP A 104 -6.53 -46.45 5.59
N GLY A 105 -7.07 -46.37 4.37
CA GLY A 105 -8.23 -45.54 4.04
C GLY A 105 -9.51 -45.90 4.80
N GLY A 106 -10.11 -44.90 5.43
CA GLY A 106 -11.49 -44.91 5.90
C GLY A 106 -11.79 -43.76 6.86
N PRO A 107 -12.90 -43.01 6.71
CA PRO A 107 -13.27 -41.97 7.65
C PRO A 107 -13.79 -42.60 8.95
N ALA A 108 -13.01 -42.51 10.03
CA ALA A 108 -13.48 -42.85 11.36
C ALA A 108 -14.38 -41.72 11.89
N TYR A 109 -15.70 -41.94 11.87
CA TYR A 109 -16.66 -41.15 12.63
C TYR A 109 -16.52 -41.52 14.12
N PHE A 110 -16.04 -40.60 14.95
CA PHE A 110 -16.20 -40.69 16.40
C PHE A 110 -17.56 -40.09 16.79
N SER A 111 -18.55 -40.96 17.01
CA SER A 111 -19.81 -40.60 17.63
C SER A 111 -19.75 -40.86 19.15
N SER A 112 -19.73 -39.78 19.93
CA SER A 112 -20.04 -39.68 21.37
C SER A 112 -18.89 -39.31 22.34
N ILE A 113 -19.27 -38.47 23.31
CA ILE A 113 -18.47 -37.86 24.39
C ILE A 113 -18.27 -38.87 25.53
N SER A 114 -17.49 -39.94 25.33
CA SER A 114 -17.16 -40.84 26.45
C SER A 114 -15.70 -41.33 26.58
N ASP A 115 -14.77 -40.93 25.70
CA ASP A 115 -13.36 -41.37 25.80
C ASP A 115 -12.36 -40.30 26.27
N VAL A 116 -12.74 -39.47 27.26
CA VAL A 116 -11.84 -38.46 27.87
C VAL A 116 -11.26 -38.92 29.23
N HIS A 117 -11.62 -40.11 29.73
CA HIS A 117 -11.22 -40.54 31.08
C HIS A 117 -10.04 -41.51 31.21
N THR A 118 -9.38 -41.92 30.12
CA THR A 118 -8.26 -42.89 30.18
C THR A 118 -6.86 -42.28 30.01
N ALA A 119 -6.72 -40.94 29.95
CA ALA A 119 -5.43 -40.26 29.81
C ALA A 119 -4.94 -39.52 31.08
N ARG A 120 -5.52 -39.80 32.25
CA ARG A 120 -5.21 -39.08 33.51
C ARG A 120 -4.52 -39.88 34.61
N SER A 121 -4.08 -41.11 34.33
CA SER A 121 -3.56 -42.03 35.36
C SER A 121 -2.06 -42.36 35.27
N ILE A 122 -1.25 -41.65 34.47
CA ILE A 122 0.21 -41.82 34.47
C ILE A 122 0.88 -40.48 34.79
N TYR A 123 0.68 -40.01 36.03
CA TYR A 123 1.51 -38.94 36.61
C TYR A 123 1.59 -39.16 38.13
N LYS A 124 2.17 -40.28 38.55
CA LYS A 124 2.73 -40.42 39.89
C LYS A 124 4.03 -41.22 39.83
N GLN A 125 5.05 -40.62 40.42
CA GLN A 125 6.34 -41.19 40.83
C GLN A 125 7.32 -41.59 39.73
N TRP A 126 8.18 -40.64 39.35
CA TRP A 126 9.58 -40.92 39.09
C TRP A 126 10.43 -40.06 40.01
N THR A 127 10.94 -40.66 41.08
CA THR A 127 12.09 -40.17 41.85
C THR A 127 13.33 -40.30 40.98
N VAL A 128 13.90 -39.18 40.55
CA VAL A 128 15.21 -39.16 39.89
C VAL A 128 16.28 -39.19 40.98
N SER A 129 17.11 -40.23 40.94
CA SER A 129 18.30 -40.38 41.75
C SER A 129 19.28 -39.24 41.48
N SER A 130 19.78 -38.63 42.54
CA SER A 130 20.96 -37.78 42.52
C SER A 130 22.16 -38.55 41.95
N HIS A 131 22.65 -38.17 40.76
CA HIS A 131 23.98 -38.53 40.28
C HIS A 131 24.71 -37.25 39.84
N PRO A 132 25.87 -36.94 40.45
CA PRO A 132 26.72 -35.85 40.02
C PRO A 132 27.61 -36.36 38.87
N ASN A 133 27.70 -35.56 37.80
CA ASN A 133 28.59 -35.68 36.62
C ASN A 133 27.84 -35.88 35.30
N PHE A 134 27.29 -34.78 34.78
CA PHE A 134 27.15 -34.62 33.33
C PHE A 134 28.29 -33.73 32.84
N HIS A 135 29.22 -34.31 32.10
CA HIS A 135 30.15 -33.56 31.26
C HIS A 135 29.42 -33.15 29.98
N VAL A 136 29.09 -31.87 29.84
CA VAL A 136 28.75 -31.28 28.55
C VAL A 136 30.04 -31.15 27.76
N ARG A 137 30.24 -32.02 26.76
CA ARG A 137 31.31 -31.82 25.76
C ARG A 137 30.98 -30.55 24.98
N ARG A 138 31.95 -29.63 24.92
CA ARG A 138 32.00 -28.51 23.98
C ARG A 138 31.89 -29.07 22.55
N MET A 139 30.69 -29.13 21.99
CA MET A 139 30.54 -29.15 20.53
C MET A 139 30.86 -27.73 20.07
N ALA A 140 31.98 -27.57 19.37
CA ALA A 140 32.23 -26.36 18.62
C ALA A 140 31.04 -26.17 17.66
N MET A 141 30.22 -25.15 17.89
CA MET A 141 29.19 -24.72 16.95
C MET A 141 29.89 -23.97 15.81
N SER A 142 30.60 -24.70 14.95
CA SER A 142 31.20 -24.12 13.74
C SER A 142 30.25 -24.14 12.55
N ASN A 143 29.11 -24.84 12.63
CA ASN A 143 28.20 -25.04 11.51
C ASN A 143 26.74 -24.84 11.94
N VAL A 144 26.40 -23.68 12.51
CA VAL A 144 25.03 -23.18 12.33
C VAL A 144 25.07 -22.55 10.95
N ASP A 145 24.64 -23.29 9.94
CA ASP A 145 24.26 -22.66 8.69
C ASP A 145 23.17 -21.65 9.07
N GLU A 146 23.52 -20.36 9.05
CA GLU A 146 22.52 -19.29 9.10
C GLU A 146 21.50 -19.65 8.03
N VAL A 147 20.26 -19.92 8.44
CA VAL A 147 19.16 -20.04 7.49
C VAL A 147 18.90 -18.61 7.01
N GLU A 148 19.78 -18.12 6.13
CA GLU A 148 19.61 -16.86 5.44
C GLU A 148 18.39 -17.01 4.55
N HIS A 149 17.26 -16.51 5.04
CA HIS A 149 16.10 -16.34 4.18
C HIS A 149 16.51 -15.38 3.06
N SER A 150 16.44 -15.82 1.81
CA SER A 150 17.01 -15.11 0.65
C SER A 150 16.50 -13.66 0.49
N PHE A 151 15.32 -13.35 1.03
CA PHE A 151 14.78 -11.98 1.09
C PHE A 151 15.42 -11.11 2.17
N LEU A 152 15.72 -11.67 3.35
CA LEU A 152 16.34 -10.93 4.45
C LEU A 152 17.83 -10.68 4.18
N ALA A 153 18.50 -11.61 3.51
CA ALA A 153 19.91 -11.47 3.12
C ALA A 153 20.19 -10.26 2.20
N ARG A 154 19.16 -9.73 1.53
CA ARG A 154 19.26 -8.55 0.64
C ARG A 154 19.04 -7.22 1.36
N VAL A 155 18.64 -7.25 2.62
CA VAL A 155 18.30 -6.06 3.39
C VAL A 155 19.56 -5.57 4.11
N PRO A 156 19.91 -4.27 4.04
CA PRO A 156 20.96 -3.70 4.89
C PRO A 156 20.67 -4.00 6.38
N ARG A 157 21.67 -4.45 7.13
CA ARG A 157 21.48 -4.83 8.55
C ARG A 157 20.90 -3.70 9.38
N GLU A 158 21.36 -2.47 9.12
CA GLU A 158 20.93 -1.25 9.79
C GLU A 158 19.44 -0.99 9.59
N ALA A 159 18.93 -1.26 8.38
CA ALA A 159 17.51 -1.12 8.07
C ALA A 159 16.66 -2.19 8.77
N MET A 160 17.17 -3.42 8.86
CA MET A 160 16.51 -4.49 9.64
C MET A 160 16.38 -4.12 11.12
N PHE A 161 17.41 -3.52 11.73
CA PHE A 161 17.36 -3.10 13.13
C PHE A 161 16.29 -2.04 13.38
N LYS A 162 16.16 -1.02 12.51
CA LYS A 162 15.09 0.00 12.62
C LYS A 162 13.69 -0.61 12.64
N VAL A 163 13.46 -1.62 11.78
CA VAL A 163 12.17 -2.34 11.75
C VAL A 163 11.95 -3.15 13.01
N TRP A 164 12.99 -3.82 13.50
CA TRP A 164 12.92 -4.72 14.64
C TRP A 164 12.74 -4.00 15.97
N ASP A 165 13.40 -2.85 16.14
CA ASP A 165 13.34 -2.02 17.35
C ASP A 165 11.98 -1.32 17.50
N ARG A 166 11.00 -1.64 16.63
CA ARG A 166 9.66 -1.04 16.56
C ARG A 166 9.75 0.48 16.51
N GLU A 167 10.80 1.01 15.89
CA GLU A 167 10.92 2.45 15.74
C GLU A 167 9.64 2.97 15.07
N SER A 168 9.22 4.13 15.56
CA SER A 168 8.10 4.92 15.08
C SER A 168 8.04 4.94 13.55
N GLU A 169 6.84 5.05 12.99
CA GLU A 169 6.65 5.28 11.55
C GLU A 169 7.69 6.28 11.03
N PRO A 170 8.36 5.98 9.89
CA PRO A 170 9.39 6.87 9.39
C PRO A 170 8.79 8.27 9.22
N PRO A 171 9.53 9.35 9.53
CA PRO A 171 9.01 10.69 9.36
C PRO A 171 8.65 10.92 7.88
N CYS A 172 7.54 11.61 7.65
CA CYS A 172 7.15 12.00 6.31
C CYS A 172 8.26 12.86 5.68
N PRO A 173 8.73 12.56 4.45
CA PRO A 173 9.74 13.38 3.78
C PRO A 173 9.29 14.82 3.52
N ILE A 174 7.98 15.07 3.47
CA ILE A 174 7.41 16.39 3.25
C ILE A 174 7.19 17.07 4.61
N ALA A 175 8.16 17.91 5.01
CA ALA A 175 8.25 18.53 6.34
C ALA A 175 7.03 19.37 6.77
N SER A 176 6.24 19.87 5.82
CA SER A 176 5.13 20.81 6.06
C SER A 176 3.77 20.14 6.26
N VAL A 177 3.67 18.82 6.11
CA VAL A 177 2.38 18.13 6.16
C VAL A 177 2.12 17.61 7.56
N ASP A 178 1.28 18.33 8.31
CA ASP A 178 0.67 17.80 9.52
C ASP A 178 -0.41 16.79 9.14
N LEU A 179 -0.01 15.54 8.89
CA LEU A 179 -0.91 14.44 8.53
C LEU A 179 -1.96 14.15 9.62
N ASN A 180 -1.71 14.60 10.86
CA ASN A 180 -2.65 14.44 11.97
C ASN A 180 -3.72 15.53 11.99
N LYS A 181 -3.49 16.68 11.35
CA LYS A 181 -4.56 17.58 10.90
C LYS A 181 -5.24 16.99 9.68
N SER A 182 -5.76 15.79 9.85
CA SER A 182 -6.69 15.17 8.94
C SER A 182 -7.78 16.20 8.63
N LEU A 183 -8.07 16.41 7.34
CA LEU A 183 -9.21 17.22 6.85
C LEU A 183 -10.58 16.64 7.28
N GLN A 184 -10.60 15.74 8.26
CA GLN A 184 -11.77 15.10 8.85
C GLN A 184 -12.58 15.98 9.79
N ASP A 185 -12.20 17.23 10.03
CA ASP A 185 -13.18 18.22 10.48
C ASP A 185 -14.30 18.24 9.44
N GLU A 186 -15.45 17.63 9.77
CA GLU A 186 -16.57 17.31 8.90
C GLU A 186 -16.79 18.41 7.85
N LYS A 187 -16.17 18.25 6.67
CA LYS A 187 -16.46 19.10 5.52
C LYS A 187 -17.91 18.80 5.18
N THR A 188 -18.79 19.69 5.60
CA THR A 188 -20.20 19.61 5.21
C THR A 188 -20.28 19.57 3.69
N LEU A 189 -21.24 18.83 3.14
CA LEU A 189 -21.52 18.80 1.70
C LEU A 189 -21.59 20.21 1.07
N GLU A 190 -22.04 21.19 1.84
CA GLU A 190 -22.07 22.60 1.44
C GLU A 190 -20.66 23.19 1.21
N SER A 191 -19.67 22.81 2.02
CA SER A 191 -18.28 23.23 1.84
C SER A 191 -17.60 22.57 0.63
N MET A 192 -18.05 21.36 0.24
CA MET A 192 -17.55 20.64 -0.94
C MET A 192 -18.04 21.25 -2.26
N ARG A 193 -19.13 22.03 -2.24
CA ARG A 193 -19.63 22.78 -3.42
C ARG A 193 -18.86 24.07 -3.70
N LYS A 194 -17.93 24.45 -2.83
CA LYS A 194 -17.10 25.64 -3.04
C LYS A 194 -16.16 25.37 -4.21
N ASP A 195 -16.02 26.36 -5.10
CA ASP A 195 -15.03 26.30 -6.17
C ASP A 195 -13.64 25.99 -5.60
N LEU A 196 -13.12 24.80 -5.94
CA LEU A 196 -11.83 24.29 -5.49
C LEU A 196 -10.67 24.81 -6.36
N GLY A 197 -10.94 25.84 -7.17
CA GLY A 197 -9.96 26.47 -8.05
C GLY A 197 -9.69 25.67 -9.32
N PHE A 198 -10.66 24.88 -9.78
CA PHE A 198 -10.51 24.09 -11.01
C PHE A 198 -10.47 25.01 -12.23
N GLN A 199 -9.38 24.92 -13.01
CA GLN A 199 -9.15 25.78 -14.17
C GLN A 199 -9.45 25.10 -15.52
N GLY A 200 -9.81 23.82 -15.52
CA GLY A 200 -10.15 23.09 -16.73
C GLY A 200 -11.60 23.27 -17.19
N MET A 201 -11.93 22.64 -18.31
CA MET A 201 -13.28 22.58 -18.85
C MET A 201 -14.17 21.70 -17.97
N LYS A 202 -15.27 22.27 -17.48
CA LYS A 202 -16.32 21.55 -16.75
C LYS A 202 -17.17 20.71 -17.70
N GLN A 203 -17.68 19.57 -17.23
CA GLN A 203 -18.60 18.72 -17.97
C GLN A 203 -20.03 18.98 -17.48
N ALA A 204 -20.95 19.35 -18.38
CA ALA A 204 -22.33 19.71 -18.02
C ALA A 204 -22.43 20.73 -16.85
N ASN A 205 -21.50 21.70 -16.80
CA ASN A 205 -21.33 22.70 -15.73
C ASN A 205 -20.89 22.16 -14.35
N TYR A 206 -20.55 20.87 -14.25
CA TYR A 206 -20.00 20.26 -13.05
C TYR A 206 -18.48 20.19 -13.08
N GLY A 207 -17.85 20.49 -11.94
CA GLY A 207 -16.42 20.28 -11.74
C GLY A 207 -16.08 18.80 -11.52
N PRO A 208 -14.79 18.46 -11.57
CA PRO A 208 -14.29 17.09 -11.47
C PRO A 208 -14.67 16.37 -10.16
N GLU A 209 -14.92 17.13 -9.10
CA GLU A 209 -15.44 16.63 -7.83
C GLU A 209 -16.79 15.90 -7.96
N MET A 210 -17.56 16.16 -9.01
CA MET A 210 -18.87 15.54 -9.27
C MET A 210 -18.84 14.46 -10.36
N TRP A 211 -17.66 14.05 -10.82
CA TRP A 211 -17.50 13.03 -11.86
C TRP A 211 -17.28 11.62 -11.26
N GLY A 212 -17.90 11.37 -10.11
CA GLY A 212 -17.81 10.11 -9.38
C GLY A 212 -18.56 8.95 -10.05
N ILE A 213 -18.08 7.73 -9.82
CA ILE A 213 -18.70 6.47 -10.24
C ILE A 213 -18.80 5.51 -9.05
N SER A 214 -19.88 4.74 -8.95
CA SER A 214 -20.04 3.70 -7.91
C SER A 214 -19.30 2.41 -8.28
N LEU A 215 -19.06 1.54 -7.30
CA LEU A 215 -18.47 0.21 -7.56
C LEU A 215 -19.39 -0.63 -8.45
N GLU A 216 -20.70 -0.56 -8.22
CA GLU A 216 -21.71 -1.28 -8.98
C GLU A 216 -21.73 -0.85 -10.45
N GLN A 217 -21.54 0.45 -10.72
CA GLN A 217 -21.42 0.97 -12.09
C GLN A 217 -20.14 0.49 -12.79
N LEU A 218 -19.02 0.37 -12.06
CA LEU A 218 -17.80 -0.23 -12.59
C LEU A 218 -17.99 -1.73 -12.87
N GLU A 219 -18.65 -2.47 -11.98
CA GLU A 219 -18.96 -3.88 -12.21
C GLU A 219 -19.89 -4.07 -13.42
N ALA A 220 -20.87 -3.16 -13.62
CA ALA A 220 -21.82 -3.21 -14.72
C ALA A 220 -21.18 -3.06 -16.12
N ILE A 221 -19.97 -2.48 -16.23
CA ILE A 221 -19.23 -2.42 -17.50
C ILE A 221 -18.96 -3.83 -18.05
N LYS A 222 -18.82 -4.83 -17.18
CA LYS A 222 -18.56 -6.22 -17.57
C LYS A 222 -19.76 -6.87 -18.28
N GLU A 223 -20.94 -6.29 -18.14
CA GLU A 223 -22.18 -6.74 -18.76
C GLU A 223 -22.46 -6.04 -20.10
N LEU A 224 -21.60 -5.10 -20.52
CA LEU A 224 -21.73 -4.43 -21.81
C LEU A 224 -21.38 -5.37 -22.97
N ASP A 225 -22.10 -5.23 -24.09
CA ASP A 225 -21.82 -6.00 -25.30
C ASP A 225 -20.40 -5.74 -25.80
N GLY A 226 -19.69 -6.80 -26.17
CA GLY A 226 -18.29 -6.75 -26.58
C GLY A 226 -17.26 -6.82 -25.45
N TYR A 227 -17.66 -6.76 -24.17
CA TYR A 227 -16.73 -6.95 -23.05
C TYR A 227 -16.13 -8.38 -23.03
N ASN A 228 -14.86 -8.49 -22.63
CA ASN A 228 -14.24 -9.77 -22.28
C ASN A 228 -13.19 -9.59 -21.17
N THR A 229 -12.89 -10.69 -20.47
CA THR A 229 -12.02 -10.72 -19.28
C THR A 229 -10.56 -10.37 -19.56
N ASP A 230 -10.11 -10.41 -20.82
CA ASP A 230 -8.73 -10.11 -21.20
C ASP A 230 -8.50 -8.61 -21.49
N MET A 231 -9.57 -7.83 -21.59
CA MET A 231 -9.50 -6.40 -21.88
C MET A 231 -8.65 -5.65 -20.85
N LYS A 232 -7.76 -4.80 -21.37
CA LYS A 232 -7.10 -3.78 -20.57
C LYS A 232 -8.02 -2.57 -20.37
N MET A 233 -7.67 -1.69 -19.43
CA MET A 233 -8.42 -0.45 -19.22
C MET A 233 -8.54 0.38 -20.52
N TYR A 234 -7.48 0.47 -21.32
CA TYR A 234 -7.55 1.14 -22.62
C TYR A 234 -8.48 0.44 -23.62
N ASP A 235 -8.59 -0.89 -23.59
CA ASP A 235 -9.53 -1.62 -24.46
C ASP A 235 -10.97 -1.30 -24.07
N VAL A 236 -11.26 -1.29 -22.77
CA VAL A 236 -12.57 -0.91 -22.22
C VAL A 236 -12.92 0.51 -22.65
N VAL A 237 -11.97 1.46 -22.49
CA VAL A 237 -12.19 2.85 -22.88
C VAL A 237 -12.47 2.98 -24.38
N GLU A 238 -11.62 2.44 -25.23
CA GLU A 238 -11.74 2.60 -26.69
C GLU A 238 -12.93 1.86 -27.28
N LYS A 239 -13.21 0.63 -26.82
CA LYS A 239 -14.19 -0.25 -27.46
C LYS A 239 -15.59 -0.13 -26.87
N LEU A 240 -15.70 0.27 -25.59
CA LEU A 240 -16.98 0.29 -24.88
C LEU A 240 -17.37 1.72 -24.48
N ILE A 241 -16.49 2.41 -23.76
CA ILE A 241 -16.83 3.70 -23.14
C ILE A 241 -16.96 4.82 -24.17
N LYS A 242 -15.94 5.02 -25.00
CA LYS A 242 -15.93 6.06 -26.04
C LYS A 242 -17.18 5.99 -26.94
N PRO A 243 -17.57 4.82 -27.50
CA PRO A 243 -18.81 4.71 -28.27
C PRO A 243 -20.07 5.13 -27.51
N ILE A 244 -20.18 4.80 -26.22
CA ILE A 244 -21.34 5.16 -25.39
C ILE A 244 -21.39 6.67 -25.14
N THR A 245 -20.24 7.28 -24.86
CA THR A 245 -20.15 8.72 -24.52
C THR A 245 -20.00 9.63 -25.75
N ASN A 246 -19.92 9.08 -26.95
CA ASN A 246 -19.59 9.86 -28.15
C ASN A 246 -20.56 11.04 -28.37
N GLY A 247 -20.00 12.25 -28.53
CA GLY A 247 -20.75 13.48 -28.76
C GLY A 247 -21.53 14.01 -27.55
N CYS A 248 -21.39 13.41 -26.36
CA CYS A 248 -22.11 13.88 -25.17
C CYS A 248 -21.38 14.97 -24.38
N GLY A 249 -20.06 15.12 -24.57
CA GLY A 249 -19.25 16.08 -23.81
C GLY A 249 -19.02 15.70 -22.34
N MET A 250 -19.26 14.43 -21.97
CA MET A 250 -19.19 13.94 -20.59
C MET A 250 -18.45 12.61 -20.52
N GLY A 251 -17.63 12.44 -19.49
CA GLY A 251 -17.07 11.14 -19.13
C GLY A 251 -18.17 10.16 -18.74
N TYR A 252 -17.87 8.87 -18.82
CA TYR A 252 -18.82 7.79 -18.51
C TYR A 252 -19.47 7.93 -17.14
N SER A 253 -18.67 8.31 -16.12
CA SER A 253 -19.16 8.52 -14.76
C SER A 253 -20.30 9.54 -14.72
N LEU A 254 -20.11 10.71 -15.35
CA LEU A 254 -21.12 11.76 -15.36
C LEU A 254 -22.26 11.43 -16.33
N TYR A 255 -21.96 10.77 -17.45
CA TYR A 255 -22.97 10.28 -18.41
C TYR A 255 -23.99 9.35 -17.75
N LEU A 256 -23.57 8.47 -16.83
CA LEU A 256 -24.50 7.61 -16.08
C LEU A 256 -25.27 8.35 -14.98
N ASN A 257 -24.70 9.43 -14.45
CA ASN A 257 -25.18 10.15 -13.28
C ASN A 257 -25.66 11.58 -13.63
N GLN A 258 -26.18 11.80 -14.84
CA GLN A 258 -26.54 13.15 -15.31
C GLN A 258 -27.62 13.83 -14.45
N ASP A 259 -28.61 13.04 -14.02
CA ASP A 259 -29.72 13.53 -13.20
C ASP A 259 -29.29 13.81 -11.75
N GLU A 260 -28.34 13.03 -11.24
CA GLU A 260 -27.81 13.14 -9.88
C GLU A 260 -26.29 12.85 -9.86
N PRO A 261 -25.45 13.84 -10.21
CA PRO A 261 -24.00 13.65 -10.26
C PRO A 261 -23.44 13.21 -8.90
N LEU A 262 -22.54 12.23 -8.94
CA LEU A 262 -21.97 11.67 -7.72
C LEU A 262 -20.72 12.46 -7.32
N CYS A 263 -20.72 13.01 -6.11
CA CYS A 263 -19.54 13.62 -5.54
C CYS A 263 -18.51 12.53 -5.19
N ALA A 264 -17.32 12.61 -5.78
CA ALA A 264 -16.26 11.65 -5.54
C ALA A 264 -15.72 11.78 -4.11
N LYS A 265 -15.90 10.71 -3.33
CA LYS A 265 -15.37 10.58 -1.97
C LYS A 265 -13.91 10.17 -1.99
N GLN A 266 -13.53 9.30 -2.93
CA GLN A 266 -12.20 8.69 -3.00
C GLN A 266 -11.62 8.85 -4.40
N MET A 267 -10.36 9.25 -4.48
CA MET A 267 -9.63 9.28 -5.75
C MET A 267 -8.98 7.92 -5.98
N VAL A 268 -9.01 7.41 -7.21
CA VAL A 268 -8.35 6.15 -7.57
C VAL A 268 -7.19 6.43 -8.52
N SER A 269 -5.97 6.15 -8.07
CA SER A 269 -4.75 6.15 -8.89
C SER A 269 -4.50 4.75 -9.43
N HIS A 270 -4.35 4.61 -10.75
CA HIS A 270 -4.28 3.31 -11.39
C HIS A 270 -3.53 3.34 -12.74
N ALA A 271 -3.08 2.19 -13.22
CA ALA A 271 -2.32 2.11 -14.46
C ALA A 271 -3.22 1.89 -15.69
N TRP A 272 -3.03 2.68 -16.74
CA TRP A 272 -3.83 2.57 -17.98
C TRP A 272 -3.71 1.22 -18.71
N GLY A 273 -2.57 0.53 -18.56
CA GLY A 273 -2.29 -0.76 -19.19
C GLY A 273 -2.76 -1.98 -18.37
N GLU A 274 -3.45 -1.78 -17.26
CA GLU A 274 -3.88 -2.88 -16.40
C GLU A 274 -5.05 -3.67 -16.99
N ASN A 275 -5.23 -4.90 -16.52
CA ASN A 275 -6.42 -5.68 -16.85
C ASN A 275 -7.63 -5.14 -16.06
N TYR A 276 -8.75 -4.91 -16.75
CA TYR A 276 -9.92 -4.26 -16.15
C TYR A 276 -10.56 -5.10 -15.03
N ASP A 277 -10.63 -6.42 -15.21
CA ASP A 277 -11.16 -7.32 -14.19
C ASP A 277 -10.33 -7.29 -12.90
N HIS A 278 -9.00 -7.26 -13.06
CA HIS A 278 -8.08 -7.14 -11.94
C HIS A 278 -8.23 -5.80 -11.21
N PHE A 279 -8.40 -4.70 -11.95
CA PHE A 279 -8.65 -3.38 -11.39
C PHE A 279 -9.92 -3.35 -10.53
N VAL A 280 -11.05 -3.80 -11.09
CA VAL A 280 -12.34 -3.79 -10.37
C VAL A 280 -12.28 -4.69 -9.14
N GLN A 281 -11.65 -5.86 -9.25
CA GLN A 281 -11.51 -6.78 -8.11
C GLN A 281 -10.60 -6.20 -7.01
N ALA A 282 -9.46 -5.59 -7.37
CA ALA A 282 -8.59 -4.92 -6.40
C ALA A 282 -9.31 -3.76 -5.68
N LEU A 283 -10.09 -2.97 -6.42
CA LEU A 283 -10.88 -1.89 -5.86
C LEU A 283 -11.97 -2.43 -4.91
N LYS A 284 -12.64 -3.53 -5.27
CA LYS A 284 -13.60 -4.23 -4.39
C LYS A 284 -12.95 -4.75 -3.12
N ASP A 285 -11.77 -5.37 -3.24
CA ASP A 285 -11.02 -5.92 -2.11
C ASP A 285 -10.50 -4.83 -1.16
N SER A 286 -10.34 -3.59 -1.64
CA SER A 286 -10.01 -2.42 -0.81
C SER A 286 -11.11 -2.07 0.21
N ARG A 287 -12.35 -2.55 0.01
CA ARG A 287 -13.55 -2.23 0.82
C ARG A 287 -13.87 -0.74 0.91
N ALA A 288 -13.33 0.03 -0.02
CA ALA A 288 -13.70 1.41 -0.19
C ALA A 288 -15.17 1.53 -0.60
N GLU A 289 -15.85 2.55 -0.09
CA GLU A 289 -17.29 2.74 -0.28
C GLU A 289 -17.62 3.51 -1.56
N GLY A 290 -16.70 4.35 -2.04
CA GLY A 290 -16.96 5.31 -3.10
C GLY A 290 -17.90 6.45 -2.66
N PRO A 291 -18.45 7.24 -3.61
CA PRO A 291 -18.17 7.18 -5.05
C PRO A 291 -16.69 7.43 -5.37
N PHE A 292 -16.22 6.82 -6.44
CA PHE A 292 -14.83 6.85 -6.88
C PHE A 292 -14.62 7.85 -7.99
N TRP A 293 -13.53 8.59 -7.95
CA TRP A 293 -13.02 9.28 -9.13
C TRP A 293 -11.97 8.40 -9.81
N VAL A 294 -12.32 7.86 -10.97
CA VAL A 294 -11.45 7.01 -11.80
C VAL A 294 -11.22 7.74 -13.11
N CYS A 295 -9.98 8.15 -13.41
CA CYS A 295 -9.71 9.08 -14.53
C CYS A 295 -10.22 8.55 -15.89
N ALA A 296 -10.15 7.23 -16.12
CA ALA A 296 -10.66 6.56 -17.31
C ALA A 296 -12.18 6.70 -17.52
N MET A 297 -12.93 6.86 -16.44
CA MET A 297 -14.39 6.98 -16.45
C MET A 297 -14.84 8.43 -16.26
N ALA A 298 -14.08 9.21 -15.49
CA ALA A 298 -14.41 10.58 -15.13
C ALA A 298 -14.10 11.58 -16.24
N ILE A 299 -12.95 11.46 -16.91
CA ILE A 299 -12.55 12.36 -17.99
C ILE A 299 -13.26 11.94 -19.28
N TYR A 300 -13.82 12.89 -20.02
CA TYR A 300 -14.40 12.61 -21.33
C TYR A 300 -13.30 12.30 -22.35
N GLN A 301 -13.28 11.05 -22.83
CA GLN A 301 -12.16 10.46 -23.56
C GLN A 301 -12.20 10.71 -25.08
N GLU A 302 -13.00 11.62 -25.64
CA GLU A 302 -13.21 11.72 -27.10
C GLU A 302 -11.92 11.86 -27.92
N ASP A 303 -11.14 12.89 -27.64
CA ASP A 303 -9.90 13.22 -28.36
C ASP A 303 -8.91 13.99 -27.45
N ASN A 304 -7.66 14.10 -27.90
CA ASN A 304 -6.59 14.73 -27.12
C ASN A 304 -6.83 16.22 -26.84
N GLU A 305 -7.47 16.97 -27.74
CA GLU A 305 -7.76 18.40 -27.53
C GLU A 305 -8.84 18.56 -26.45
N THR A 306 -9.88 17.74 -26.52
CA THR A 306 -10.96 17.71 -25.52
C THR A 306 -10.44 17.27 -24.14
N ILE A 307 -9.54 16.29 -24.09
CA ILE A 307 -8.86 15.89 -22.84
C ILE A 307 -8.02 17.05 -22.30
N ALA A 308 -7.16 17.67 -23.12
CA ALA A 308 -6.30 18.78 -22.70
C ALA A 308 -7.11 19.97 -22.14
N LYS A 309 -8.26 20.29 -22.75
CA LYS A 309 -9.17 21.33 -22.23
C LYS A 309 -9.72 20.98 -20.84
N GLN A 310 -10.06 19.72 -20.58
CA GLN A 310 -10.53 19.27 -19.27
C GLN A 310 -9.41 19.23 -18.22
N LEU A 311 -8.18 18.91 -18.62
CA LEU A 311 -7.02 18.95 -17.73
C LEU A 311 -6.71 20.40 -17.31
N GLY A 312 -6.92 21.35 -18.21
CA GLY A 312 -6.60 22.75 -17.98
C GLY A 312 -5.10 23.04 -18.15
N PRO A 313 -4.68 24.29 -17.96
CA PRO A 313 -3.31 24.73 -18.24
C PRO A 313 -2.32 24.49 -17.09
N ASP A 314 -2.80 24.05 -15.93
CA ASP A 314 -1.99 23.86 -14.73
C ASP A 314 -2.42 22.55 -14.05
N VAL A 315 -1.51 21.56 -14.04
CA VAL A 315 -1.71 20.25 -13.40
C VAL A 315 -2.16 20.38 -11.93
N MET A 316 -1.67 21.38 -11.18
CA MET A 316 -2.05 21.59 -9.78
C MET A 316 -3.46 22.17 -9.64
N HIS A 317 -4.02 22.76 -10.69
CA HIS A 317 -5.40 23.24 -10.74
C HIS A 317 -6.29 22.41 -11.69
N GLY A 318 -5.74 21.28 -12.18
CA GLY A 318 -6.43 20.31 -12.99
C GLY A 318 -7.32 19.38 -12.17
N PRO A 319 -7.95 18.38 -12.83
CA PRO A 319 -8.98 17.58 -12.20
C PRO A 319 -8.44 16.67 -11.09
N PHE A 320 -7.24 16.12 -11.26
CA PHE A 320 -6.59 15.24 -10.28
C PHE A 320 -6.37 15.94 -8.93
N ALA A 321 -5.69 17.10 -8.93
CA ALA A 321 -5.43 17.87 -7.72
C ALA A 321 -6.71 18.43 -7.10
N THR A 322 -7.67 18.84 -7.94
CA THR A 322 -8.99 19.33 -7.48
C THR A 322 -9.72 18.26 -6.68
N VAL A 323 -9.78 17.02 -7.18
CA VAL A 323 -10.44 15.91 -6.50
C VAL A 323 -9.70 15.55 -5.20
N LEU A 324 -8.36 15.51 -5.21
CA LEU A 324 -7.58 15.23 -4.01
C LEU A 324 -7.86 16.21 -2.87
N ARG A 325 -8.08 17.51 -3.15
CA ARG A 325 -8.39 18.51 -2.11
C ARG A 325 -9.63 18.19 -1.29
N GLN A 326 -10.55 17.39 -1.82
CA GLN A 326 -11.78 17.00 -1.15
C GLN A 326 -11.88 15.50 -0.82
N ALA A 327 -11.05 14.67 -1.44
CA ALA A 327 -11.09 13.23 -1.24
C ALA A 327 -10.79 12.87 0.23
N THR A 328 -11.49 11.88 0.77
CA THR A 328 -11.23 11.36 2.11
C THR A 328 -9.93 10.57 2.15
N ASP A 329 -9.62 9.90 1.04
CA ASP A 329 -8.40 9.15 0.80
C ASP A 329 -8.19 8.94 -0.71
N MET A 330 -6.97 8.61 -1.07
CA MET A 330 -6.60 8.11 -2.39
C MET A 330 -6.34 6.61 -2.32
N ILE A 331 -6.86 5.85 -3.28
CA ILE A 331 -6.61 4.41 -3.43
C ILE A 331 -5.65 4.22 -4.61
N ALA A 332 -4.45 3.73 -4.35
CA ALA A 332 -3.51 3.31 -5.41
C ALA A 332 -3.69 1.82 -5.69
N ILE A 333 -4.09 1.50 -6.92
CA ILE A 333 -4.43 0.14 -7.35
C ILE A 333 -3.23 -0.54 -8.00
N PHE A 334 -2.90 -1.72 -7.51
CA PHE A 334 -1.82 -2.57 -8.01
C PHE A 334 -2.40 -3.81 -8.67
N THR A 335 -2.00 -4.04 -9.92
CA THR A 335 -2.37 -5.27 -10.65
C THR A 335 -1.14 -5.95 -11.23
N PRO A 336 -1.16 -7.27 -11.46
CA PRO A 336 -0.01 -7.98 -12.04
C PRO A 336 0.35 -7.53 -13.47
N ALA A 337 -0.56 -6.81 -14.14
CA ALA A 337 -0.43 -6.47 -15.55
C ALA A 337 0.37 -5.18 -15.80
N ALA A 338 0.46 -4.29 -14.80
CA ALA A 338 1.07 -2.99 -14.97
C ALA A 338 1.61 -2.45 -13.64
N ASP A 339 2.87 -2.01 -13.64
CA ASP A 339 3.50 -1.36 -12.50
C ASP A 339 3.18 0.13 -12.50
N ILE A 340 2.46 0.60 -11.47
CA ILE A 340 2.09 2.00 -11.33
C ILE A 340 3.32 2.90 -11.14
N TYR A 341 4.45 2.38 -10.65
CA TYR A 341 5.66 3.19 -10.43
C TYR A 341 6.39 3.55 -11.73
N LEU A 342 6.07 2.87 -12.83
CA LEU A 342 6.55 3.23 -14.16
C LEU A 342 5.72 4.33 -14.82
N ARG A 343 4.59 4.71 -14.21
CA ARG A 343 3.67 5.74 -14.70
C ARG A 343 3.90 7.03 -13.93
N MET A 344 4.39 8.05 -14.62
CA MET A 344 4.72 9.35 -14.02
C MET A 344 3.50 9.98 -13.34
N TRP A 345 2.32 9.90 -13.96
CA TRP A 345 1.06 10.34 -13.37
C TRP A 345 0.79 9.67 -12.01
N CYS A 346 0.87 8.35 -11.90
CA CYS A 346 0.57 7.63 -10.65
C CYS A 346 1.54 8.00 -9.52
N VAL A 347 2.83 8.11 -9.83
CA VAL A 347 3.85 8.53 -8.86
C VAL A 347 3.63 9.98 -8.41
N PHE A 348 3.30 10.85 -9.36
CA PHE A 348 3.00 12.25 -9.08
C PHE A 348 1.71 12.42 -8.26
N GLU A 349 0.66 11.64 -8.54
CA GLU A 349 -0.59 11.62 -7.76
C GLU A 349 -0.36 11.20 -6.30
N ILE A 350 0.46 10.18 -6.04
CA ILE A 350 0.88 9.79 -4.68
C ILE A 350 1.53 10.97 -3.97
N PHE A 351 2.45 11.65 -4.64
CA PHE A 351 3.13 12.80 -4.05
C PHE A 351 2.19 13.96 -3.74
N VAL A 352 1.33 14.33 -4.69
CA VAL A 352 0.34 15.42 -4.51
C VAL A 352 -0.64 15.05 -3.39
N ALA A 353 -1.06 13.79 -3.28
CA ALA A 353 -1.91 13.32 -2.18
C ALA A 353 -1.22 13.54 -0.82
N VAL A 354 0.06 13.16 -0.68
CA VAL A 354 0.82 13.42 0.56
C VAL A 354 0.96 14.92 0.82
N GLN A 355 1.29 15.73 -0.19
CA GLN A 355 1.38 17.19 -0.03
C GLN A 355 0.08 17.82 0.48
N LEU A 356 -1.06 17.32 0.02
CA LEU A 356 -2.39 17.77 0.42
C LEU A 356 -2.88 17.15 1.74
N GLY A 357 -2.09 16.28 2.37
CA GLY A 357 -2.47 15.57 3.59
C GLY A 357 -3.56 14.53 3.39
N VAL A 358 -3.73 14.03 2.17
CA VAL A 358 -4.73 13.01 1.81
C VAL A 358 -4.16 11.63 2.14
N PRO A 359 -4.82 10.84 3.02
CA PRO A 359 -4.40 9.47 3.31
C PRO A 359 -4.38 8.61 2.04
N ILE A 360 -3.39 7.71 1.95
CA ILE A 360 -3.23 6.82 0.80
C ILE A 360 -3.44 5.38 1.27
N LYS A 361 -4.31 4.66 0.57
CA LYS A 361 -4.53 3.22 0.73
C LYS A 361 -3.98 2.51 -0.49
N PHE A 362 -3.20 1.46 -0.27
CA PHE A 362 -2.81 0.56 -1.35
C PHE A 362 -3.76 -0.61 -1.40
N ALA A 363 -4.21 -0.96 -2.60
CA ALA A 363 -5.06 -2.10 -2.83
C ALA A 363 -4.54 -2.90 -4.03
N ALA A 364 -4.50 -4.21 -3.87
CA ALA A 364 -4.02 -5.14 -4.89
C ALA A 364 -5.05 -6.20 -5.19
N LEU A 365 -4.93 -6.78 -6.38
CA LEU A 365 -5.53 -8.06 -6.66
C LEU A 365 -4.81 -9.16 -5.86
N ASN A 366 -5.42 -9.59 -4.75
CA ASN A 366 -4.91 -10.71 -3.96
C ASN A 366 -5.43 -12.03 -4.53
N LYS A 367 -4.82 -12.53 -5.61
CA LYS A 367 -5.14 -13.87 -6.13
C LYS A 367 -4.52 -14.93 -5.23
N GLN A 368 -5.34 -15.57 -4.39
CA GLN A 368 -4.98 -16.84 -3.76
C GLN A 368 -5.04 -17.96 -4.82
N VAL A 369 -3.88 -18.47 -5.25
CA VAL A 369 -3.81 -19.57 -6.21
C VAL A 369 -4.31 -20.87 -5.54
N ARG A 370 -5.50 -21.31 -5.94
CA ARG A 370 -6.25 -22.49 -5.46
C ARG A 370 -5.70 -23.86 -5.94
N SER A 371 -4.40 -24.03 -6.14
CA SER A 371 -3.81 -25.31 -6.61
C SER A 371 -3.01 -26.09 -5.56
N GLY A 372 -3.18 -25.79 -4.27
CA GLY A 372 -2.55 -26.54 -3.18
C GLY A 372 -1.09 -26.18 -2.88
N ILE A 373 -0.50 -25.28 -3.66
CA ILE A 373 0.74 -24.56 -3.33
C ILE A 373 0.40 -23.07 -3.42
N GLU A 374 0.14 -22.47 -2.26
CA GLU A 374 -0.26 -21.07 -2.11
C GLU A 374 0.90 -20.13 -2.46
N ASN A 375 1.17 -19.90 -3.75
CA ASN A 375 1.92 -18.72 -4.15
C ASN A 375 0.95 -17.55 -4.22
N ILE A 376 0.81 -16.83 -3.10
CA ILE A 376 0.11 -15.55 -3.05
C ILE A 376 0.93 -14.57 -3.90
N TYR A 377 0.43 -14.23 -5.08
CA TYR A 377 0.97 -13.11 -5.84
C TYR A 377 0.35 -11.84 -5.28
N ASP A 378 1.14 -11.11 -4.50
CA ASP A 378 0.79 -9.81 -3.96
C ASP A 378 1.43 -8.74 -4.86
N SER A 379 0.61 -8.08 -5.68
CA SER A 379 1.09 -7.04 -6.60
C SER A 379 1.74 -5.86 -5.87
N ILE A 380 1.27 -5.49 -4.67
CA ILE A 380 1.91 -4.42 -3.89
C ILE A 380 3.31 -4.85 -3.52
N TYR A 381 3.45 -6.09 -3.07
CA TYR A 381 4.75 -6.63 -2.69
C TYR A 381 5.71 -6.74 -3.87
N GLU A 382 5.26 -7.31 -4.99
CA GLU A 382 6.10 -7.49 -6.18
C GLU A 382 6.55 -6.16 -6.78
N HIS A 383 5.65 -5.16 -6.84
CA HIS A 383 6.02 -3.83 -7.33
C HIS A 383 6.83 -3.05 -6.28
N GLY A 384 6.52 -3.23 -5.00
CA GLY A 384 7.17 -2.54 -3.89
C GLY A 384 8.61 -2.97 -3.65
N ARG A 385 9.00 -4.18 -4.09
CA ARG A 385 10.40 -4.63 -4.09
C ARG A 385 11.29 -3.71 -4.93
N CYS A 386 10.76 -3.19 -6.04
CA CYS A 386 11.47 -2.25 -6.88
C CYS A 386 11.52 -0.88 -6.19
N ARG A 387 12.70 -0.27 -6.23
CA ARG A 387 12.87 1.12 -5.82
C ARG A 387 12.11 2.01 -6.80
N CYS A 388 11.31 2.94 -6.28
CA CYS A 388 10.74 4.01 -7.08
C CYS A 388 11.87 4.82 -7.74
N ASP A 389 11.83 4.93 -9.06
CA ASP A 389 12.74 5.74 -9.87
C ASP A 389 11.88 6.59 -10.80
N SER A 390 11.25 7.61 -10.22
CA SER A 390 10.32 8.49 -10.90
C SER A 390 10.96 9.25 -12.06
N ALA A 391 12.28 9.40 -12.08
CA ALA A 391 12.98 9.97 -13.22
C ALA A 391 12.79 9.12 -14.50
N LYS A 392 12.65 7.80 -14.36
CA LYS A 392 12.38 6.86 -15.46
C LYS A 392 10.90 6.60 -15.73
N ALA A 393 10.01 7.08 -14.87
CA ALA A 393 8.58 6.96 -15.11
C ALA A 393 8.16 7.81 -16.33
N GLU A 394 7.11 7.39 -17.02
CA GLU A 394 6.67 8.01 -18.28
C GLU A 394 5.16 8.33 -18.26
N CYS A 395 4.76 9.29 -19.09
CA CYS A 395 3.34 9.54 -19.40
C CYS A 395 3.03 9.02 -20.81
N GLY A 396 1.76 8.70 -21.07
CA GLY A 396 1.32 8.38 -22.44
C GLY A 396 1.37 9.60 -23.38
N GLN A 397 1.30 10.82 -22.85
CA GLN A 397 1.42 12.07 -23.61
C GLN A 397 2.66 12.84 -23.16
N LYS A 398 3.45 13.32 -24.14
CA LYS A 398 4.71 14.01 -23.83
C LYS A 398 4.52 15.42 -23.26
N SER A 399 3.42 16.09 -23.60
CA SER A 399 3.04 17.38 -23.01
C SER A 399 2.91 17.27 -21.49
N ASP A 400 2.10 16.31 -21.03
CA ASP A 400 1.87 16.04 -19.61
C ASP A 400 3.18 15.69 -18.90
N GLU A 401 3.99 14.83 -19.53
CA GLU A 401 5.28 14.45 -18.96
C GLU A 401 6.19 15.66 -18.74
N ASN A 402 6.28 16.55 -19.74
CA ASN A 402 7.12 17.74 -19.65
C ASN A 402 6.62 18.69 -18.56
N GLU A 403 5.30 18.86 -18.43
CA GLU A 403 4.69 19.71 -17.40
C GLU A 403 4.93 19.15 -15.99
N ILE A 404 4.65 17.87 -15.77
CA ILE A 404 4.90 17.21 -14.47
C ILE A 404 6.38 17.26 -14.12
N ARG A 405 7.28 16.96 -15.07
CA ARG A 405 8.72 17.08 -14.84
C ARG A 405 9.16 18.50 -14.54
N SER A 406 8.52 19.51 -15.13
CA SER A 406 8.79 20.92 -14.82
C SER A 406 8.45 21.22 -13.35
N ILE A 407 7.27 20.78 -12.89
CA ILE A 407 6.82 20.92 -11.49
C ILE A 407 7.78 20.17 -10.54
N ILE A 408 8.16 18.94 -10.88
CA ILE A 408 9.11 18.18 -10.06
C ILE A 408 10.46 18.88 -9.99
N ASN A 409 10.98 19.39 -11.11
CA ASN A 409 12.28 20.06 -11.14
C ASN A 409 12.31 21.40 -10.39
N SER A 410 11.16 22.08 -10.27
CA SER A 410 11.02 23.31 -9.47
C SER A 410 10.78 23.02 -7.98
N THR A 411 10.40 21.80 -7.61
CA THR A 411 10.20 21.39 -6.23
C THR A 411 11.55 21.10 -5.54
N PRO A 412 11.80 21.59 -4.32
CA PRO A 412 12.98 21.22 -3.53
C PRO A 412 13.13 19.69 -3.38
N GLY A 413 14.35 19.18 -3.52
CA GLY A 413 14.62 17.73 -3.55
C GLY A 413 14.24 17.01 -4.86
N LYS A 414 13.49 17.66 -5.77
CA LYS A 414 13.17 17.16 -7.12
C LYS A 414 12.62 15.72 -7.12
N PHE A 415 13.07 14.89 -8.07
CA PHE A 415 12.71 13.46 -8.15
C PHE A 415 13.10 12.68 -6.88
N ALA A 416 14.14 13.08 -6.15
CA ALA A 416 14.55 12.37 -4.94
C ALA A 416 13.52 12.52 -3.80
N LEU A 417 12.88 13.69 -3.69
CA LEU A 417 11.77 13.91 -2.77
C LEU A 417 10.54 13.09 -3.19
N LEU A 418 10.25 13.05 -4.49
CA LEU A 418 9.15 12.28 -5.06
C LEU A 418 9.31 10.78 -4.76
N ASP A 419 10.48 10.21 -5.07
CA ASP A 419 10.82 8.82 -4.79
C ASP A 419 10.74 8.51 -3.30
N SER A 420 11.31 9.38 -2.45
CA SER A 420 11.29 9.19 -1.00
C SER A 420 9.86 9.22 -0.45
N THR A 421 8.98 10.05 -1.02
CA THR A 421 7.57 10.13 -0.63
C THR A 421 6.83 8.83 -0.97
N VAL A 422 7.08 8.27 -2.16
CA VAL A 422 6.51 6.97 -2.55
C VAL A 422 7.03 5.84 -1.65
N GLU A 423 8.35 5.78 -1.39
CA GLU A 423 8.93 4.77 -0.50
C GLU A 423 8.44 4.93 0.95
N TRP A 424 8.18 6.16 1.41
CA TRP A 424 7.54 6.42 2.69
C TRP A 424 6.11 5.85 2.74
N CYS A 425 5.30 6.04 1.69
CA CYS A 425 3.96 5.45 1.60
C CYS A 425 4.02 3.91 1.61
N LYS A 426 4.99 3.31 0.90
CA LYS A 426 5.24 1.86 0.93
C LYS A 426 5.56 1.38 2.34
N ALA A 427 6.52 2.02 3.01
CA ALA A 427 6.90 1.67 4.37
C ALA A 427 5.70 1.73 5.32
N LYS A 428 4.92 2.81 5.26
CA LYS A 428 3.71 2.99 6.06
C LYS A 428 2.70 1.87 5.83
N TYR A 429 2.38 1.55 4.57
CA TYR A 429 1.48 0.45 4.23
C TYR A 429 1.93 -0.88 4.83
N TYR A 430 3.20 -1.26 4.65
CA TYR A 430 3.69 -2.53 5.18
C TYR A 430 3.71 -2.58 6.72
N ILE A 431 3.99 -1.45 7.37
CA ILE A 431 3.91 -1.33 8.83
C ILE A 431 2.46 -1.50 9.31
N GLU A 432 1.50 -0.88 8.63
CA GLU A 432 0.07 -1.01 8.93
C GLU A 432 -0.43 -2.44 8.74
N GLU A 433 -0.06 -3.11 7.65
CA GLU A 433 -0.38 -4.53 7.40
C GLU A 433 0.17 -5.45 8.50
N VAL A 434 1.38 -5.17 9.00
CA VAL A 434 1.99 -5.89 10.12
C VAL A 434 1.26 -5.64 11.45
N ARG A 435 0.77 -4.40 11.68
CA ARG A 435 0.10 -3.99 12.92
C ARG A 435 -1.37 -4.42 12.99
N SER A 436 -2.05 -4.40 11.85
CA SER A 436 -3.48 -4.69 11.70
C SER A 436 -3.66 -5.86 10.76
N PRO A 437 -3.14 -7.05 11.10
CA PRO A 437 -3.25 -8.19 10.22
C PRO A 437 -4.73 -8.44 9.96
N GLY A 438 -5.12 -8.40 8.68
CA GLY A 438 -6.53 -8.49 8.29
C GLY A 438 -7.22 -9.74 8.84
N PRO A 439 -8.53 -9.89 8.70
CA PRO A 439 -9.29 -11.01 9.29
C PRO A 439 -8.82 -12.42 8.85
N ALA A 440 -8.02 -12.51 7.77
CA ALA A 440 -7.36 -13.76 7.36
C ALA A 440 -6.18 -14.18 8.28
N PHE A 441 -5.69 -13.27 9.11
CA PHE A 441 -4.52 -13.43 9.97
C PHE A 441 -4.85 -12.90 11.38
N SER A 442 -5.64 -13.65 12.15
CA SER A 442 -6.13 -13.24 13.47
C SER A 442 -5.08 -13.17 14.59
N SER A 443 -3.79 -12.96 14.30
CA SER A 443 -2.77 -12.79 15.33
C SER A 443 -1.53 -12.04 14.81
N PRO A 444 -0.94 -11.14 15.61
CA PRO A 444 0.24 -10.34 15.25
C PRO A 444 1.42 -11.24 14.83
N VAL A 445 2.33 -10.67 14.03
CA VAL A 445 3.52 -11.27 13.39
C VAL A 445 4.32 -12.26 14.24
N ALA A 446 4.29 -12.13 15.57
CA ALA A 446 4.82 -13.15 16.50
C ALA A 446 4.25 -14.56 16.23
N HIS A 447 3.00 -14.68 15.80
CA HIS A 447 2.36 -15.96 15.49
C HIS A 447 2.72 -16.48 14.09
N LEU A 448 3.05 -15.60 13.13
CA LEU A 448 3.52 -15.97 11.78
C LEU A 448 4.93 -16.58 11.81
N LEU A 449 5.81 -16.10 12.69
CA LEU A 449 7.13 -16.69 12.91
C LEU A 449 7.07 -18.02 13.70
N LEU A 450 6.05 -18.20 14.55
CA LEU A 450 5.92 -19.37 15.44
C LEU A 450 5.14 -20.55 14.83
N MET A 451 4.34 -20.32 13.79
CA MET A 451 3.52 -21.36 13.14
C MET A 451 4.25 -21.85 11.89
N GLY A 452 5.07 -22.90 12.04
CA GLY A 452 6.04 -23.45 11.06
C GLY A 452 5.50 -23.98 9.71
N GLY A 453 4.58 -23.26 9.06
CA GLY A 453 4.28 -23.43 7.64
C GLY A 453 5.21 -22.56 6.80
N SER A 454 5.92 -23.15 5.84
CA SER A 454 6.90 -22.46 4.99
C SER A 454 6.35 -21.20 4.31
N GLY A 455 5.07 -21.18 3.90
CA GLY A 455 4.44 -20.01 3.27
C GLY A 455 4.22 -18.81 4.20
N LYS A 456 3.96 -19.03 5.49
CA LYS A 456 3.72 -17.97 6.48
C LYS A 456 5.02 -17.25 6.87
N LEU A 457 6.07 -18.03 7.10
CA LEU A 457 7.42 -17.52 7.34
C LEU A 457 7.93 -16.71 6.13
N ASP A 458 7.70 -17.21 4.92
CA ASP A 458 8.09 -16.52 3.69
C ASP A 458 7.37 -15.16 3.55
N TYR A 459 6.06 -15.10 3.79
CA TYR A 459 5.31 -13.83 3.77
C TYR A 459 5.82 -12.83 4.80
N ALA A 460 6.01 -13.24 6.06
CA ALA A 460 6.52 -12.34 7.10
C ALA A 460 7.93 -11.82 6.78
N ALA A 461 8.83 -12.70 6.31
CA ALA A 461 10.18 -12.31 5.92
C ALA A 461 10.18 -11.38 4.70
N LYS A 462 9.29 -11.63 3.73
CA LYS A 462 9.02 -10.76 2.59
C LYS A 462 8.59 -9.38 3.07
N THR A 463 7.55 -9.28 3.90
CA THR A 463 7.02 -8.01 4.40
C THR A 463 8.06 -7.22 5.19
N LEU A 464 8.77 -7.86 6.14
CA LEU A 464 9.83 -7.20 6.92
C LEU A 464 10.97 -6.70 6.03
N SER A 465 11.38 -7.50 5.03
CA SER A 465 12.37 -7.10 4.03
C SER A 465 11.92 -5.86 3.26
N SER A 466 10.64 -5.82 2.84
CA SER A 466 10.10 -4.66 2.14
C SER A 466 9.99 -3.41 3.02
N ILE A 467 9.62 -3.55 4.31
CA ILE A 467 9.63 -2.40 5.24
C ILE A 467 11.04 -1.84 5.32
N ALA A 468 12.03 -2.69 5.60
CA ALA A 468 13.40 -2.26 5.79
C ALA A 468 13.99 -1.64 4.51
N LEU A 469 13.76 -2.24 3.35
CA LEU A 469 14.17 -1.68 2.06
C LEU A 469 13.50 -0.33 1.78
N ALA A 470 12.20 -0.20 2.06
CA ALA A 470 11.50 1.07 1.89
C ALA A 470 12.09 2.14 2.82
N ILE A 471 12.29 1.84 4.10
CA ILE A 471 12.89 2.76 5.08
C ILE A 471 14.31 3.18 4.67
N ASP A 472 15.14 2.25 4.21
CA ASP A 472 16.51 2.54 3.74
C ASP A 472 16.54 3.51 2.56
N ARG A 473 15.52 3.43 1.69
CA ARG A 473 15.42 4.29 0.50
C ARG A 473 14.85 5.66 0.78
N ILE A 474 14.23 5.89 1.95
CA ILE A 474 13.73 7.20 2.35
C ILE A 474 14.94 8.08 2.65
N LYS A 475 15.22 9.02 1.74
CA LYS A 475 16.22 10.05 1.98
C LYS A 475 15.52 11.23 2.64
N VAL A 476 15.70 11.38 3.94
CA VAL A 476 15.38 12.63 4.62
C VAL A 476 16.50 13.59 4.25
N GLU A 477 16.27 14.48 3.29
CA GLU A 477 17.19 15.60 3.10
C GLU A 477 17.28 16.34 4.44
N PRO A 478 18.50 16.64 4.93
CA PRO A 478 18.64 17.51 6.10
C PRO A 478 17.87 18.77 5.75
N GLN A 479 16.85 19.12 6.53
CA GLN A 479 16.12 20.37 6.33
C GLN A 479 17.19 21.44 6.14
N MET A 480 17.23 22.04 4.94
CA MET A 480 18.07 23.21 4.73
C MET A 480 17.60 24.16 5.82
N LYS A 481 18.45 24.34 6.84
CA LYS A 481 18.19 25.30 7.91
C LYS A 481 17.77 26.56 7.18
N GLU A 482 16.53 27.01 7.38
CA GLU A 482 16.05 28.27 6.83
C GLU A 482 17.20 29.26 6.98
N GLU A 483 17.86 29.58 5.87
CA GLU A 483 18.81 30.67 5.87
C GLU A 483 17.97 31.85 6.31
N GLN A 484 18.28 32.37 7.51
CA GLN A 484 17.52 33.45 8.11
C GLN A 484 17.31 34.50 7.02
N PRO A 485 16.08 35.02 6.87
CA PRO A 485 15.80 36.00 5.83
C PRO A 485 16.87 37.10 5.95
N MET A 486 17.69 37.20 4.91
CA MET A 486 18.76 38.18 4.81
C MET A 486 18.12 39.53 5.14
N GLU A 487 18.59 40.17 6.22
CA GLU A 487 18.07 41.45 6.68
C GLU A 487 17.86 42.37 5.46
N SER A 488 16.63 42.84 5.33
CA SER A 488 16.20 43.73 4.27
C SER A 488 17.19 44.88 4.11
N ILE A 489 17.83 44.95 2.94
CA ILE A 489 18.48 46.16 2.46
C ILE A 489 17.35 47.18 2.27
N GLU A 490 17.12 48.00 3.29
CA GLU A 490 16.33 49.21 3.19
C GLU A 490 17.01 50.20 2.23
N ASN A 491 16.17 50.85 1.41
CA ASN A 491 16.37 52.15 0.75
C ASN A 491 17.30 52.22 -0.48
N ILE A 492 16.70 52.02 -1.67
CA ILE A 492 16.93 52.90 -2.83
C ILE A 492 15.58 53.11 -3.53
N GLU A 493 14.93 54.25 -3.28
CA GLU A 493 13.85 54.77 -4.13
C GLU A 493 14.46 55.31 -5.43
N PRO A 494 13.92 54.99 -6.62
CA PRO A 494 14.19 55.77 -7.82
C PRO A 494 13.13 56.87 -7.96
N GLU A 495 13.60 58.12 -7.96
CA GLU A 495 12.87 59.29 -8.48
C GLU A 495 12.33 58.98 -9.89
N MET A 496 11.01 59.07 -10.05
CA MET A 496 10.36 59.00 -11.35
C MET A 496 9.73 60.36 -11.68
N ASP A 497 10.40 61.07 -12.57
CA ASP A 497 9.95 62.31 -13.19
C ASP A 497 8.66 62.10 -14.01
N GLN A 498 7.70 62.99 -13.76
CA GLN A 498 6.49 63.13 -14.56
C GLN A 498 6.73 64.13 -15.69
N GLU A 499 6.79 63.67 -16.94
CA GLU A 499 6.52 64.52 -18.11
C GLU A 499 5.55 63.87 -19.10
N ARG A 500 4.29 64.31 -18.96
CA ARG A 500 3.42 64.85 -20.02
C ARG A 500 3.83 64.58 -21.48
N THR A 501 2.96 63.94 -22.25
CA THR A 501 2.52 64.47 -23.56
C THR A 501 1.20 63.87 -24.01
N LYS A 502 0.34 64.76 -24.53
CA LYS A 502 -0.94 64.52 -25.17
C LYS A 502 -0.70 64.20 -26.65
N SER A 503 -1.51 63.36 -27.29
CA SER A 503 -2.14 63.67 -28.60
C SER A 503 -3.11 62.58 -29.08
N SER A 504 -4.30 63.06 -29.48
CA SER A 504 -5.16 62.64 -30.62
C SER A 504 -4.89 61.27 -31.28
N GLY A 505 -5.85 60.35 -31.40
CA GLY A 505 -7.16 60.54 -32.01
C GLY A 505 -7.08 60.30 -33.52
N THR A 506 -7.57 59.16 -34.01
CA THR A 506 -8.32 59.04 -35.27
C THR A 506 -8.94 57.65 -35.44
N ASP A 507 -10.20 57.74 -35.85
CA ASP A 507 -11.11 56.74 -36.36
C ASP A 507 -10.59 56.13 -37.69
N THR A 508 -10.79 54.83 -37.92
CA THR A 508 -10.92 54.27 -39.29
C THR A 508 -11.53 52.87 -39.26
N ARG A 509 -12.77 52.81 -39.73
CA ARG A 509 -13.43 51.62 -40.28
C ARG A 509 -12.68 51.12 -41.53
N LEU A 510 -12.64 49.80 -41.71
CA LEU A 510 -12.64 48.99 -42.96
C LEU A 510 -12.40 47.54 -42.48
N GLY A 511 -13.24 46.52 -42.68
CA GLY A 511 -14.05 46.20 -43.84
C GLY A 511 -13.24 45.31 -44.78
N SER A 512 -13.22 43.98 -44.59
CA SER A 512 -13.00 43.03 -45.69
C SER A 512 -13.39 41.59 -45.33
N ASN A 513 -14.18 41.03 -46.24
CA ASN A 513 -14.64 39.65 -46.32
C ASN A 513 -13.48 38.71 -46.64
N ILE A 514 -13.47 37.51 -46.04
CA ILE A 514 -12.64 36.37 -46.47
C ILE A 514 -13.58 35.23 -46.89
N PRO A 515 -13.44 34.66 -48.10
CA PRO A 515 -14.30 33.57 -48.56
C PRO A 515 -13.85 32.22 -47.98
N MET A 516 -14.81 31.42 -47.54
CA MET A 516 -14.61 29.99 -47.27
C MET A 516 -14.45 29.23 -48.59
N ASN A 517 -13.40 28.41 -48.68
CA ASN A 517 -13.29 27.33 -49.64
C ASN A 517 -13.30 25.98 -48.89
N PRO A 518 -13.91 24.93 -49.47
CA PRO A 518 -14.04 23.63 -48.82
C PRO A 518 -12.75 22.82 -48.97
N ILE A 519 -12.20 22.33 -47.85
CA ILE A 519 -11.10 21.37 -47.87
C ILE A 519 -11.68 19.97 -48.05
N GLN A 520 -11.31 19.35 -49.17
CA GLN A 520 -11.53 17.96 -49.51
C GLN A 520 -10.76 17.04 -48.57
N GLY A 521 -11.34 15.85 -48.34
CA GLY A 521 -10.86 14.84 -47.41
C GLY A 521 -9.44 14.35 -47.68
N GLY A 522 -8.73 14.11 -46.59
CA GLY A 522 -7.48 13.36 -46.55
C GLY A 522 -7.57 12.31 -45.46
N ASN A 523 -7.59 11.04 -45.86
CA ASN A 523 -7.39 9.89 -44.99
C ASN A 523 -6.02 9.98 -44.31
N CYS A 524 -5.99 10.09 -42.99
CA CYS A 524 -4.79 9.87 -42.19
C CYS A 524 -5.19 9.14 -40.90
N CYS A 525 -5.11 7.81 -40.91
CA CYS A 525 -5.10 6.99 -39.71
C CYS A 525 -4.01 5.93 -39.86
N ASN A 526 -2.81 6.29 -39.39
CA ASN A 526 -1.74 5.37 -39.05
C ASN A 526 -0.83 6.11 -38.07
N CYS A 527 -1.11 5.99 -36.78
CA CYS A 527 -0.13 6.23 -35.74
C CYS A 527 -0.24 5.14 -34.70
N SER A 528 0.74 4.25 -34.76
CA SER A 528 1.12 3.26 -33.77
C SER A 528 1.37 3.92 -32.42
N ILE A 529 0.88 3.30 -31.34
CA ILE A 529 1.22 3.64 -29.97
C ILE A 529 1.99 2.44 -29.40
N GLN A 530 3.27 2.67 -29.09
CA GLN A 530 4.09 1.85 -28.20
C GLN A 530 3.97 2.40 -26.78
#